data_AF-A0A6N4Q0I6-F1
#
_entry.id   AF-A0A6N4Q0I6-F1
#
_cell.length_a   1.000
_cell.length_b   1.000
_cell.length_c   1.000
_cell.angle_alpha   90.00
_cell.angle_beta   90.00
_cell.angle_gamma   90.00
#
_symmetry.space_group_name_H-M   'P 1'
#
loop_
_entity.id
_entity.type
_entity.pdbx_description
1 polymer ?
#
loop_
_entity_poly.entity_id
_entity_poly.type
_entity_poly.pdbx_seq_one_letter_code
_entity_poly.pdbx_strand_id
1 'polypeptide(L)'
;MIDSFTLQALVISTLILFSILSSKLFFRFGFPILLIFLTFGMLAGADGPGQIDFSDYGLAQSIGIFALIYILFLGGLESEWDSLKNFLAVGIRLSIIGTILTALILGVLIHLLFPVLGFMESFLLGSIVSATDAASVFNIFKTDSSDLPVHLRKIIEFESGSNDAVGVLLTTIFMNLISADASFSGFQFFRFFVMQVLVGAMMGYSLGILILYLMNSVKLGYDGLYLVFITASVPFIYAVTTVFQGNGFLAVYIAGIIVGRNKFIHKKSIFRFLNGYVWILQIGMFLCFGLLVYPSRMANIWVPGLLIGVLLILFARPVAVFLSLLRVKLPIKEKLFISWVGLRGASPIILATFPIAQGLVWGDLLFHIVFFVVLVSLLIQGSLIPKVAQWLGILKKDPDRKIYHPTDFDNIEFPGMTLQELIVPYNSSIVDKALFEIKLPEQSHILLIARGEQFLIPSGNTQVKGGDVVWVLAKDDVMPTIGKTFMAVA
;
A
#
# COMPACT_ATOMS: atom_id res chain seq x y z
N MET A 1 -11.96 -43.11 -4.26
CA MET A 1 -12.66 -41.83 -4.41
C MET A 1 -11.83 -40.79 -3.68
N ILE A 2 -11.37 -39.75 -4.38
CA ILE A 2 -10.79 -38.58 -3.71
C ILE A 2 -11.98 -37.85 -3.09
N ASP A 3 -11.94 -37.61 -1.78
CA ASP A 3 -12.96 -36.84 -1.09
C ASP A 3 -12.90 -35.37 -1.53
N SER A 4 -14.03 -34.67 -1.41
CA SER A 4 -14.18 -33.29 -1.89
C SER A 4 -13.16 -32.35 -1.26
N PHE A 5 -12.82 -32.55 0.01
CA PHE A 5 -11.81 -31.75 0.70
C PHE A 5 -10.41 -31.97 0.12
N THR A 6 -9.99 -33.21 -0.10
CA THR A 6 -8.68 -33.49 -0.72
C THR A 6 -8.58 -32.88 -2.13
N LEU A 7 -9.66 -32.93 -2.92
CA LEU A 7 -9.68 -32.30 -4.25
C LEU A 7 -9.55 -30.78 -4.16
N GLN A 8 -10.32 -30.12 -3.27
CA GLN A 8 -10.24 -28.68 -3.06
C GLN A 8 -8.86 -28.24 -2.55
N ALA A 9 -8.30 -28.98 -1.59
CA ALA A 9 -6.96 -28.71 -1.06
C ALA A 9 -5.90 -28.85 -2.14
N LEU A 10 -5.98 -29.89 -2.99
CA LEU A 10 -5.07 -30.09 -4.11
C LEU A 10 -5.17 -28.94 -5.13
N VAL A 11 -6.38 -28.54 -5.51
CA VAL A 11 -6.61 -27.44 -6.46
C VAL A 11 -6.08 -26.12 -5.92
N ILE A 12 -6.47 -25.74 -4.70
CA ILE A 12 -6.05 -24.47 -4.08
C ILE A 12 -4.53 -24.42 -3.88
N SER A 13 -3.93 -25.48 -3.32
CA SER A 13 -2.48 -25.52 -3.09
C SER A 13 -1.68 -25.49 -4.39
N THR A 14 -2.09 -26.25 -5.41
CA THR A 14 -1.44 -26.25 -6.73
C THR A 14 -1.52 -24.87 -7.37
N LEU A 15 -2.68 -24.22 -7.30
CA LEU A 15 -2.91 -22.91 -7.87
C LEU A 15 -2.04 -21.84 -7.19
N ILE A 16 -1.96 -21.86 -5.86
CA ILE A 16 -1.09 -20.94 -5.09
C ILE A 16 0.39 -21.19 -5.42
N LEU A 17 0.84 -22.45 -5.37
CA LEU A 17 2.24 -22.80 -5.65
C LEU A 17 2.65 -22.40 -7.07
N PHE A 18 1.81 -22.70 -8.06
CA PHE A 18 2.08 -22.35 -9.45
C PHE A 18 2.11 -20.83 -9.67
N SER A 19 1.20 -20.09 -9.02
CA SER A 19 1.18 -18.62 -9.08
C SER A 19 2.44 -18.01 -8.48
N ILE A 20 2.91 -18.53 -7.33
CA ILE A 20 4.15 -18.07 -6.68
C ILE A 20 5.37 -18.39 -7.55
N LEU A 21 5.49 -19.61 -8.08
CA LEU A 21 6.62 -19.97 -8.94
C LEU A 21 6.64 -19.14 -10.22
N SER A 22 5.47 -18.87 -10.80
CA SER A 22 5.34 -18.03 -12.00
C SER A 22 5.70 -16.57 -11.73
N SER A 23 5.53 -16.08 -10.50
CA SER A 23 5.80 -14.67 -10.15
C SER A 23 7.24 -14.24 -10.49
N LYS A 24 8.23 -15.14 -10.36
CA LYS A 24 9.63 -14.87 -10.70
C LYS A 24 9.82 -14.59 -12.20
N LEU A 25 9.04 -15.24 -13.06
CA LEU A 25 9.11 -15.07 -14.51
C LEU A 25 8.46 -13.74 -14.93
N PHE A 26 7.28 -13.44 -14.39
CA PHE A 26 6.53 -12.22 -14.70
C PHE A 26 7.15 -10.95 -14.11
N PHE A 27 7.91 -11.07 -13.02
CA PHE A 27 8.63 -9.94 -12.43
C PHE A 27 9.58 -9.26 -13.44
N ARG A 28 10.14 -10.03 -14.38
CA ARG A 28 11.03 -9.50 -15.44
C ARG A 28 10.31 -8.59 -16.44
N PHE A 29 8.98 -8.67 -16.53
CA PHE A 29 8.17 -7.89 -17.47
C PHE A 29 7.58 -6.61 -16.85
N GLY A 30 7.87 -6.33 -15.57
CA GLY A 30 7.39 -5.11 -14.90
C GLY A 30 5.89 -5.08 -14.60
N PHE A 31 5.21 -6.23 -14.65
CA PHE A 31 3.80 -6.34 -14.28
C PHE A 31 3.61 -6.32 -12.76
N PRO A 32 2.56 -5.64 -12.24
CA PRO A 32 2.15 -5.78 -10.85
C PRO A 32 1.93 -7.25 -10.48
N ILE A 33 2.67 -7.75 -9.50
CA ILE A 33 2.64 -9.16 -9.08
C ILE A 33 1.24 -9.65 -8.69
N LEU A 34 0.38 -8.76 -8.17
CA LEU A 34 -1.00 -9.05 -7.80
C LEU A 34 -1.88 -9.44 -8.99
N LEU A 35 -1.58 -8.93 -10.20
CA LEU A 35 -2.29 -9.31 -11.42
C LEU A 35 -2.05 -10.77 -11.83
N ILE A 36 -0.92 -11.35 -11.43
CA ILE A 36 -0.60 -12.74 -11.73
C ILE A 36 -1.60 -13.64 -11.03
N PHE A 37 -1.82 -13.41 -9.73
CA PHE A 37 -2.79 -14.15 -8.93
C PHE A 37 -4.20 -13.94 -9.49
N LEU A 38 -4.59 -12.70 -9.82
CA LEU A 38 -5.87 -12.43 -10.45
C LEU A 38 -6.06 -13.24 -11.75
N THR A 39 -5.03 -13.28 -12.61
CA THR A 39 -5.05 -14.01 -13.88
C THR A 39 -5.19 -15.51 -13.65
N PHE A 40 -4.45 -16.09 -12.71
CA PHE A 40 -4.60 -17.50 -12.37
C PHE A 40 -5.96 -17.83 -11.77
N GLY A 41 -6.55 -16.92 -10.99
CA GLY A 41 -7.93 -17.03 -10.54
C GLY A 41 -8.91 -17.09 -11.73
N MET A 42 -8.78 -16.18 -12.70
CA MET A 42 -9.64 -16.20 -13.90
C MET A 42 -9.45 -17.45 -14.75
N LEU A 43 -8.21 -17.93 -14.91
CA LEU A 43 -7.93 -19.17 -15.63
C LEU A 43 -8.50 -20.40 -14.91
N ALA A 44 -8.58 -20.36 -13.59
CA ALA A 44 -9.22 -21.41 -12.82
C ALA A 44 -10.76 -21.30 -12.82
N GLY A 45 -11.30 -20.09 -12.99
CA GLY A 45 -12.73 -19.79 -12.95
C GLY A 45 -13.55 -20.38 -14.09
N ALA A 46 -14.85 -20.06 -14.11
CA ALA A 46 -15.86 -20.68 -14.96
C ALA A 46 -15.53 -20.65 -16.47
N ASP A 47 -15.09 -19.50 -16.99
CA ASP A 47 -14.72 -19.34 -18.42
C ASP A 47 -13.26 -19.77 -18.71
N GLY A 48 -12.49 -20.13 -17.68
CA GLY A 48 -11.10 -20.54 -17.81
C GLY A 48 -10.94 -22.06 -18.01
N PRO A 49 -9.71 -22.54 -18.29
CA PRO A 49 -9.42 -23.97 -18.38
C PRO A 49 -9.76 -24.76 -17.10
N GLY A 50 -9.83 -24.12 -15.93
CA GLY A 50 -10.17 -24.77 -14.67
C GLY A 50 -11.67 -25.06 -14.48
N GLN A 51 -12.56 -24.32 -15.17
CA GLN A 51 -14.02 -24.49 -15.13
C GLN A 51 -14.60 -24.52 -13.71
N ILE A 52 -13.99 -23.82 -12.75
CA ILE A 52 -14.50 -23.70 -11.39
C ILE A 52 -15.57 -22.61 -11.37
N ASP A 53 -16.83 -23.02 -11.30
CA ASP A 53 -17.95 -22.09 -11.12
C ASP A 53 -17.99 -21.59 -9.67
N PHE A 54 -17.54 -20.36 -9.46
CA PHE A 54 -17.54 -19.68 -8.17
C PHE A 54 -18.41 -18.43 -8.28
N SER A 55 -19.58 -18.46 -7.63
CA SER A 55 -20.56 -17.37 -7.67
C SER A 55 -20.95 -16.86 -6.27
N ASP A 56 -20.12 -17.12 -5.25
CA ASP A 56 -20.37 -16.69 -3.88
C ASP A 56 -19.72 -15.31 -3.61
N TYR A 57 -20.44 -14.26 -4.00
CA TYR A 57 -20.01 -12.88 -3.77
C TYR A 57 -19.94 -12.51 -2.28
N GLY A 58 -20.73 -13.14 -1.40
CA GLY A 58 -20.72 -12.88 0.04
C GLY A 58 -19.46 -13.42 0.72
N LEU A 59 -19.04 -14.62 0.35
CA LEU A 59 -17.77 -15.20 0.79
C LEU A 59 -16.59 -14.35 0.29
N ALA A 60 -16.60 -13.98 -1.00
CA ALA A 60 -15.56 -13.15 -1.58
C ALA A 60 -15.49 -11.76 -0.91
N GLN A 61 -16.64 -11.14 -0.64
CA GLN A 61 -16.72 -9.90 0.12
C GLN A 61 -16.09 -10.06 1.51
N SER A 62 -16.41 -11.14 2.22
CA SER A 62 -15.89 -11.43 3.55
C SER A 62 -14.37 -11.62 3.55
N ILE A 63 -13.85 -12.38 2.59
CA ILE A 63 -12.40 -12.55 2.37
C ILE A 63 -11.74 -11.20 2.06
N GLY A 64 -12.36 -10.40 1.21
CA GLY A 64 -11.89 -9.07 0.83
C GLY A 64 -11.83 -8.10 2.02
N ILE A 65 -12.92 -8.01 2.80
CA ILE A 65 -12.97 -7.19 4.03
C ILE A 65 -11.87 -7.62 5.00
N PHE A 66 -11.74 -8.93 5.23
CA PHE A 66 -10.73 -9.47 6.13
C PHE A 66 -9.31 -9.15 5.63
N ALA A 67 -9.02 -9.32 4.34
CA ALA A 67 -7.73 -8.92 3.78
C ALA A 67 -7.48 -7.40 3.91
N LEU A 68 -8.48 -6.57 3.60
CA LEU A 68 -8.36 -5.11 3.60
C LEU A 68 -8.06 -4.55 4.98
N ILE A 69 -8.67 -5.07 6.05
CA ILE A 69 -8.35 -4.60 7.40
C ILE A 69 -6.88 -4.83 7.75
N TYR A 70 -6.27 -5.96 7.36
CA TYR A 70 -4.84 -6.17 7.59
C TYR A 70 -3.96 -5.34 6.66
N ILE A 71 -4.36 -5.15 5.39
CA ILE A 71 -3.64 -4.28 4.46
C ILE A 71 -3.57 -2.85 5.01
N LEU A 72 -4.70 -2.31 5.48
CA LEU A 72 -4.77 -0.98 6.06
C LEU A 72 -4.04 -0.89 7.40
N PHE A 73 -4.14 -1.92 8.25
CA PHE A 73 -3.39 -1.95 9.51
C PHE A 73 -1.88 -1.92 9.26
N LEU A 74 -1.39 -2.75 8.32
CA LEU A 74 0.02 -2.78 7.94
C LEU A 74 0.47 -1.46 7.32
N GLY A 75 -0.32 -0.87 6.42
CA GLY A 75 -0.04 0.44 5.84
C GLY A 75 0.03 1.55 6.89
N GLY A 76 -0.82 1.49 7.92
CA GLY A 76 -0.70 2.38 9.09
C GLY A 76 0.56 2.11 9.91
N LEU A 77 0.92 0.83 10.10
CA LEU A 77 2.10 0.41 10.87
C LEU A 77 3.43 0.79 10.20
N GLU A 78 3.49 0.78 8.86
CA GLU A 78 4.63 1.19 8.02
C GLU A 78 4.88 2.71 8.03
N SER A 79 3.85 3.50 8.34
CA SER A 79 3.90 4.95 8.26
C SER A 79 4.89 5.56 9.26
N GLU A 80 6.03 6.06 8.76
CA GLU A 80 6.98 6.88 9.50
C GLU A 80 6.39 8.25 9.89
N TRP A 81 5.85 8.35 11.12
CA TRP A 81 5.20 9.55 11.62
C TRP A 81 6.05 10.83 11.53
N ASP A 82 7.34 10.76 11.85
CA ASP A 82 8.22 11.92 11.87
C ASP A 82 8.49 12.51 10.48
N SER A 83 8.56 11.66 9.46
CA SER A 83 8.68 12.07 8.06
C SER A 83 7.34 12.56 7.50
N LEU A 84 6.24 11.91 7.89
CA LEU A 84 4.90 12.18 7.39
C LEU A 84 4.32 13.50 7.92
N LYS A 85 4.60 13.88 9.18
CA LYS A 85 3.96 15.04 9.84
C LYS A 85 4.06 16.36 9.06
N ASN A 86 5.15 16.53 8.32
CA ASN A 86 5.39 17.72 7.49
C ASN A 86 4.49 17.77 6.24
N PHE A 87 3.94 16.63 5.81
CA PHE A 87 3.13 16.49 4.59
C PHE A 87 1.69 16.01 4.85
N LEU A 88 1.33 15.74 6.12
CA LEU A 88 -0.02 15.29 6.52
C LEU A 88 -1.13 16.16 5.96
N ALA A 89 -1.00 17.49 6.01
CA ALA A 89 -2.03 18.39 5.51
C ALA A 89 -2.32 18.20 4.01
N VAL A 90 -1.29 17.87 3.23
CA VAL A 90 -1.42 17.56 1.79
C VAL A 90 -2.07 16.20 1.62
N GLY A 91 -1.57 15.19 2.33
CA GLY A 91 -2.09 13.82 2.29
C GLY A 91 -3.58 13.75 2.66
N ILE A 92 -4.00 14.41 3.75
CA ILE A 92 -5.40 14.45 4.22
C ILE A 92 -6.31 15.14 3.20
N ARG A 93 -5.85 16.24 2.58
CA ARG A 93 -6.63 16.93 1.55
C ARG A 93 -6.83 16.04 0.33
N LEU A 94 -5.79 15.35 -0.12
CA LEU A 94 -5.91 14.41 -1.24
C LEU A 94 -6.80 13.22 -0.89
N SER A 95 -6.61 12.60 0.29
CA SER A 95 -7.33 11.39 0.66
C SER A 95 -8.81 11.61 0.95
N ILE A 96 -9.19 12.77 1.48
CA ILE A 96 -10.60 13.10 1.77
C ILE A 96 -11.20 13.88 0.59
N ILE A 97 -10.71 15.11 0.35
CA ILE A 97 -11.31 16.01 -0.64
C ILE A 97 -11.04 15.48 -2.05
N GLY A 98 -9.82 15.05 -2.34
CA GLY A 98 -9.48 14.48 -3.65
C GLY A 98 -10.31 13.24 -3.98
N THR A 99 -10.51 12.33 -3.04
CA THR A 99 -11.33 11.12 -3.24
C THR A 99 -12.81 11.45 -3.44
N ILE A 100 -13.39 12.31 -2.59
CA ILE A 100 -14.78 12.77 -2.73
C ILE A 100 -14.98 13.46 -4.08
N LEU A 101 -14.10 14.38 -4.45
CA LEU A 101 -14.19 15.06 -5.75
C LEU A 101 -14.02 14.08 -6.91
N THR A 102 -13.09 13.11 -6.81
CA THR A 102 -12.92 12.09 -7.86
C THR A 102 -14.20 11.29 -8.04
N ALA A 103 -14.81 10.83 -6.95
CA ALA A 103 -16.05 10.06 -6.98
C ALA A 103 -17.22 10.87 -7.57
N LEU A 104 -17.39 12.13 -7.12
CA LEU A 104 -18.48 12.98 -7.56
C LEU A 104 -18.32 13.42 -9.02
N ILE A 105 -17.13 13.87 -9.42
CA ILE A 105 -16.86 14.28 -10.81
C ILE A 105 -17.07 13.09 -11.74
N LEU A 106 -16.51 11.92 -11.40
CA LEU A 106 -16.70 10.74 -12.23
C LEU A 106 -18.17 10.29 -12.26
N GLY A 107 -18.89 10.33 -11.14
CA GLY A 107 -20.31 9.99 -11.07
C GLY A 107 -21.17 10.88 -11.98
N VAL A 108 -20.91 12.19 -12.00
CA VAL A 108 -21.57 13.11 -12.94
C VAL A 108 -21.26 12.73 -14.39
N LEU A 109 -19.99 12.46 -14.72
CA LEU A 109 -19.60 12.08 -16.08
C LEU A 109 -20.23 10.76 -16.53
N ILE A 110 -20.30 9.76 -15.63
CA ILE A 110 -20.95 8.49 -15.89
C ILE A 110 -22.44 8.71 -16.18
N HIS A 111 -23.14 9.48 -15.35
CA HIS A 111 -24.57 9.74 -15.54
C HIS A 111 -24.86 10.45 -16.87
N LEU A 112 -24.01 11.41 -17.27
CA LEU A 112 -24.16 12.12 -18.54
C LEU A 112 -23.91 11.23 -19.76
N LEU A 113 -22.97 10.29 -19.67
CA LEU A 113 -22.58 9.42 -20.79
C LEU A 113 -23.40 8.12 -20.87
N PHE A 114 -23.88 7.62 -19.73
CA PHE A 114 -24.66 6.40 -19.61
C PHE A 114 -25.97 6.69 -18.87
N PRO A 115 -26.96 7.33 -19.52
CA PRO A 115 -28.22 7.72 -18.89
C PRO A 115 -29.07 6.54 -18.40
N VAL A 116 -28.72 5.31 -18.82
CA VAL A 116 -29.34 4.06 -18.38
C VAL A 116 -29.09 3.82 -16.88
N LEU A 117 -27.95 4.29 -16.36
CA LEU A 117 -27.68 4.27 -14.92
C LEU A 117 -28.36 5.46 -14.25
N GLY A 118 -29.08 5.18 -13.18
CA GLY A 118 -29.62 6.24 -12.32
C GLY A 118 -28.50 7.11 -11.73
N PHE A 119 -28.90 8.25 -11.19
CA PHE A 119 -27.98 9.22 -10.60
C PHE A 119 -27.15 8.55 -9.49
N MET A 120 -27.82 7.86 -8.56
CA MET A 120 -27.16 7.26 -7.39
C MET A 120 -26.22 6.11 -7.77
N GLU A 121 -26.59 5.29 -8.74
CA GLU A 121 -25.76 4.19 -9.27
C GLU A 121 -24.50 4.72 -9.94
N SER A 122 -24.60 5.86 -10.62
CA SER A 122 -23.44 6.53 -11.23
C SER A 122 -22.45 7.05 -10.17
N PHE A 123 -22.95 7.65 -9.08
CA PHE A 123 -22.10 8.05 -7.95
C PHE A 123 -21.56 6.87 -7.15
N LEU A 124 -22.33 5.79 -7.02
CA LEU A 124 -21.87 4.55 -6.43
C LEU A 124 -20.67 4.00 -7.23
N LEU A 125 -20.80 3.92 -8.56
CA LEU A 125 -19.71 3.49 -9.44
C LEU A 125 -18.48 4.38 -9.29
N GLY A 126 -18.67 5.71 -9.32
CA GLY A 126 -17.61 6.68 -9.09
C GLY A 126 -16.93 6.52 -7.73
N SER A 127 -17.69 6.22 -6.69
CA SER A 127 -17.19 6.00 -5.32
C SER A 127 -16.35 4.74 -5.22
N ILE A 128 -16.82 3.64 -5.82
CA ILE A 128 -16.11 2.36 -5.81
C ILE A 128 -14.72 2.49 -6.47
N VAL A 129 -14.63 3.18 -7.61
CA VAL A 129 -13.34 3.34 -8.34
C VAL A 129 -12.51 4.53 -7.85
N SER A 130 -12.97 5.30 -6.86
CA SER A 130 -12.25 6.49 -6.37
C SER A 130 -11.04 6.15 -5.48
N ALA A 131 -11.02 4.96 -4.89
CA ALA A 131 -9.93 4.47 -4.03
C ALA A 131 -8.67 4.10 -4.84
N THR A 132 -7.47 4.36 -4.29
CA THR A 132 -6.19 4.10 -4.98
C THR A 132 -5.28 3.17 -4.20
N ASP A 133 -4.39 2.46 -4.88
CA ASP A 133 -3.45 1.49 -4.30
C ASP A 133 -1.98 1.90 -4.50
N ALA A 134 -1.34 2.39 -3.44
CA ALA A 134 0.07 2.75 -3.42
C ALA A 134 1.00 1.53 -3.37
N ALA A 135 0.56 0.40 -2.82
CA ALA A 135 1.40 -0.80 -2.76
C ALA A 135 1.72 -1.32 -4.16
N SER A 136 0.74 -1.29 -5.07
CA SER A 136 0.92 -1.60 -6.48
C SER A 136 1.92 -0.65 -7.17
N VAL A 137 1.86 0.65 -6.87
CA VAL A 137 2.81 1.65 -7.39
C VAL A 137 4.24 1.33 -6.93
N PHE A 138 4.45 1.13 -5.64
CA PHE A 138 5.79 0.90 -5.10
C PHE A 138 6.36 -0.47 -5.50
N ASN A 139 5.51 -1.47 -5.73
CA ASN A 139 5.94 -2.74 -6.30
C ASN A 139 6.50 -2.59 -7.72
N ILE A 140 5.96 -1.69 -8.55
CA ILE A 140 6.52 -1.38 -9.88
C ILE A 140 7.92 -0.76 -9.75
N PHE A 141 8.12 0.05 -8.70
CA PHE A 141 9.40 0.68 -8.43
C PHE A 141 10.38 -0.17 -7.63
N LYS A 142 10.03 -1.36 -7.10
CA LYS A 142 10.87 -2.07 -6.10
C LYS A 142 12.29 -2.42 -6.55
N THR A 143 12.58 -2.44 -7.84
CA THR A 143 13.94 -2.63 -8.36
C THR A 143 14.78 -1.34 -8.32
N ASP A 144 14.16 -0.16 -8.35
CA ASP A 144 14.79 1.18 -8.40
C ASP A 144 14.01 2.23 -7.57
N SER A 145 13.42 1.82 -6.44
CA SER A 145 12.43 2.66 -5.72
C SER A 145 13.05 3.91 -5.11
N SER A 146 14.38 3.93 -4.99
CA SER A 146 15.22 5.07 -4.62
C SER A 146 15.04 6.30 -5.49
N ASP A 147 14.48 6.17 -6.69
CA ASP A 147 14.42 7.28 -7.65
C ASP A 147 13.29 8.28 -7.37
N LEU A 148 12.26 7.89 -6.60
CA LEU A 148 11.19 8.81 -6.23
C LEU A 148 11.57 9.71 -5.04
N PRO A 149 11.31 11.02 -5.12
CA PRO A 149 11.46 11.93 -3.99
C PRO A 149 10.70 11.44 -2.75
N VAL A 150 11.37 11.46 -1.60
CA VAL A 150 10.84 10.95 -0.31
C VAL A 150 9.49 11.57 0.03
N HIS A 151 9.32 12.89 -0.20
CA HIS A 151 8.08 13.57 0.11
C HIS A 151 6.89 13.07 -0.73
N LEU A 152 7.10 12.78 -2.02
CA LEU A 152 6.05 12.22 -2.89
C LEU A 152 5.68 10.81 -2.45
N ARG A 153 6.67 9.99 -2.11
CA ARG A 153 6.44 8.63 -1.60
C ARG A 153 5.53 8.68 -0.37
N LYS A 154 5.86 9.52 0.62
CA LYS A 154 5.07 9.65 1.86
C LYS A 154 3.67 10.21 1.62
N ILE A 155 3.51 11.16 0.67
CA ILE A 155 2.18 11.68 0.29
C ILE A 155 1.33 10.57 -0.33
N ILE A 156 1.88 9.81 -1.29
CA ILE A 156 1.16 8.74 -2.00
C ILE A 156 0.79 7.59 -1.07
N GLU A 157 1.72 7.18 -0.19
CA GLU A 157 1.51 6.14 0.82
C GLU A 157 0.36 6.50 1.76
N PHE A 158 0.38 7.72 2.30
CA PHE A 158 -0.69 8.20 3.17
C PHE A 158 -2.02 8.38 2.44
N GLU A 159 -1.98 8.90 1.21
CA GLU A 159 -3.18 9.10 0.42
C GLU A 159 -3.91 7.79 0.19
N SER A 160 -3.21 6.74 -0.27
CA SER A 160 -3.78 5.43 -0.55
C SER A 160 -4.35 4.77 0.70
N GLY A 161 -3.60 4.75 1.81
CA GLY A 161 -4.11 4.16 3.05
C GLY A 161 -5.34 4.88 3.60
N SER A 162 -5.37 6.21 3.51
CA SER A 162 -6.50 7.01 4.02
C SER A 162 -7.70 7.05 3.07
N ASN A 163 -7.50 6.97 1.75
CA ASN A 163 -8.59 7.08 0.78
C ASN A 163 -9.43 5.82 0.67
N ASP A 164 -8.88 4.64 0.95
CA ASP A 164 -9.64 3.38 1.01
C ASP A 164 -10.79 3.48 2.01
N ALA A 165 -10.52 4.03 3.20
CA ALA A 165 -11.56 4.24 4.20
C ALA A 165 -12.65 5.22 3.74
N VAL A 166 -12.28 6.26 2.97
CA VAL A 166 -13.22 7.24 2.39
C VAL A 166 -14.02 6.60 1.25
N GLY A 167 -13.39 5.78 0.40
CA GLY A 167 -14.04 5.05 -0.69
C GLY A 167 -15.10 4.07 -0.18
N VAL A 168 -14.78 3.30 0.87
CA VAL A 168 -15.76 2.43 1.56
C VAL A 168 -16.93 3.25 2.09
N LEU A 169 -16.64 4.38 2.73
CA LEU A 169 -17.65 5.25 3.32
C LEU A 169 -18.60 5.78 2.24
N LEU A 170 -18.07 6.30 1.13
CA LEU A 170 -18.88 6.81 0.02
C LEU A 170 -19.72 5.69 -0.61
N THR A 171 -19.12 4.53 -0.86
CA THR A 171 -19.81 3.34 -1.38
C THR A 171 -20.97 2.93 -0.50
N THR A 172 -20.74 2.82 0.81
CA THR A 172 -21.77 2.46 1.79
C THR A 172 -22.91 3.48 1.81
N ILE A 173 -22.59 4.77 1.70
CA ILE A 173 -23.62 5.81 1.67
C ILE A 173 -24.47 5.70 0.42
N PHE A 174 -23.88 5.63 -0.78
CA PHE A 174 -24.67 5.57 -2.01
C PHE A 174 -25.49 4.27 -2.11
N MET A 175 -24.98 3.15 -1.61
CA MET A 175 -25.80 1.93 -1.49
C MET A 175 -27.01 2.13 -0.56
N ASN A 176 -26.82 2.72 0.61
CA ASN A 176 -27.93 3.00 1.53
C ASN A 176 -28.97 3.96 0.90
N LEU A 177 -28.52 4.92 0.08
CA LEU A 177 -29.42 5.82 -0.65
C LEU A 177 -30.21 5.10 -1.76
N ILE A 178 -29.62 4.09 -2.41
CA ILE A 178 -30.31 3.27 -3.42
C ILE A 178 -31.34 2.36 -2.74
N SER A 179 -30.99 1.74 -1.61
CA SER A 179 -31.87 0.80 -0.91
C SER A 179 -33.00 1.48 -0.13
N ALA A 180 -32.82 2.75 0.27
CA ALA A 180 -33.86 3.53 0.94
C ALA A 180 -34.69 4.29 -0.10
N ASP A 181 -35.79 3.68 -0.56
CA ASP A 181 -36.70 4.18 -1.61
C ASP A 181 -37.31 5.60 -1.40
N ALA A 182 -37.01 6.30 -0.30
CA ALA A 182 -37.27 7.74 -0.17
C ALA A 182 -36.59 8.38 1.06
N SER A 183 -36.09 9.62 0.86
CA SER A 183 -35.92 10.69 1.85
C SER A 183 -34.74 10.65 2.83
N PHE A 184 -33.53 10.28 2.39
CA PHE A 184 -32.33 10.69 3.12
C PHE A 184 -32.12 12.21 2.93
N SER A 185 -32.43 13.00 3.95
CA SER A 185 -32.12 14.44 3.90
C SER A 185 -30.60 14.66 3.86
N GLY A 186 -30.14 15.70 3.15
CA GLY A 186 -28.71 16.05 3.12
C GLY A 186 -28.09 16.25 4.51
N PHE A 187 -28.90 16.60 5.51
CA PHE A 187 -28.49 16.68 6.91
C PHE A 187 -28.24 15.30 7.54
N GLN A 188 -29.10 14.31 7.30
CA GLN A 188 -28.86 12.93 7.76
C GLN A 188 -27.61 12.34 7.11
N PHE A 189 -27.38 12.63 5.83
CA PHE A 189 -26.14 12.28 5.14
C PHE A 189 -24.91 12.88 5.83
N PHE A 190 -24.92 14.20 6.05
CA PHE A 190 -23.80 14.89 6.67
C PHE A 190 -23.55 14.35 8.09
N ARG A 191 -24.62 14.13 8.86
CA ARG A 191 -24.54 13.53 10.19
C ARG A 191 -23.95 12.12 10.15
N PHE A 192 -24.40 11.26 9.24
CA PHE A 192 -23.88 9.90 9.09
C PHE A 192 -22.39 9.90 8.70
N PHE A 193 -22.02 10.72 7.72
CA PHE A 193 -20.63 10.93 7.31
C PHE A 193 -19.74 11.34 8.50
N VAL A 194 -20.16 12.39 9.22
CA VAL A 194 -19.40 12.92 10.36
C VAL A 194 -19.30 11.89 11.48
N MET A 195 -20.38 11.16 11.78
CA MET A 195 -20.36 10.10 12.80
C MET A 195 -19.42 8.96 12.41
N GLN A 196 -19.45 8.50 11.17
CA GLN A 196 -18.58 7.44 10.66
C GLN A 196 -17.09 7.81 10.82
N VAL A 197 -16.73 9.05 10.45
CA VAL A 197 -15.36 9.56 10.54
C VAL A 197 -14.95 9.79 11.99
N LEU A 198 -15.77 10.49 12.80
CA LEU A 198 -15.44 10.81 14.19
C LEU A 198 -15.35 9.56 15.05
N VAL A 199 -16.34 8.68 14.99
CA VAL A 199 -16.33 7.42 15.76
C VAL A 199 -15.19 6.52 15.28
N GLY A 200 -14.99 6.38 13.97
CA GLY A 200 -13.87 5.62 13.42
C GLY A 200 -12.51 6.15 13.92
N ALA A 201 -12.30 7.46 13.90
CA ALA A 201 -11.07 8.07 14.39
C ALA A 201 -10.88 7.93 15.91
N MET A 202 -11.93 8.17 16.69
CA MET A 202 -11.88 8.03 18.15
C MET A 202 -11.62 6.58 18.57
N MET A 203 -12.29 5.62 17.94
CA MET A 203 -12.11 4.20 18.24
C MET A 203 -10.74 3.69 17.78
N GLY A 204 -10.27 4.10 16.59
CA GLY A 204 -8.92 3.76 16.13
C GLY A 204 -7.83 4.29 17.06
N TYR A 205 -7.97 5.53 17.53
CA TYR A 205 -7.04 6.13 18.48
C TYR A 205 -7.08 5.43 19.86
N SER A 206 -8.26 5.25 20.43
CA SER A 206 -8.41 4.67 21.77
C SER A 206 -8.01 3.20 21.81
N LEU A 207 -8.46 2.39 20.83
CA LEU A 207 -8.11 0.98 20.74
C LEU A 207 -6.66 0.78 20.35
N GLY A 208 -6.09 1.64 19.50
CA GLY A 208 -4.65 1.61 19.18
C GLY A 208 -3.78 1.83 20.42
N ILE A 209 -4.13 2.79 21.27
CA ILE A 209 -3.45 3.00 22.57
C ILE A 209 -3.66 1.81 23.50
N LEU A 210 -4.87 1.28 23.57
CA LEU A 210 -5.18 0.11 24.41
C LEU A 210 -4.34 -1.10 24.01
N ILE A 211 -4.25 -1.41 22.71
CA ILE A 211 -3.43 -2.49 22.17
C ILE A 211 -1.96 -2.27 22.52
N LEU A 212 -1.44 -1.06 22.31
CA LEU A 212 -0.06 -0.73 22.65
C LEU A 212 0.23 -0.92 24.16
N TYR A 213 -0.69 -0.46 25.00
CA TYR A 213 -0.60 -0.65 26.45
C TYR A 213 -0.57 -2.14 26.81
N LEU A 214 -1.52 -2.93 26.30
CA LEU A 214 -1.60 -4.36 26.54
C LEU A 214 -0.35 -5.09 26.04
N MET A 215 0.18 -4.74 24.86
CA MET A 215 1.40 -5.33 24.33
C MET A 215 2.63 -5.08 25.20
N ASN A 216 2.72 -3.91 25.84
CA ASN A 216 3.86 -3.57 26.68
C ASN A 216 3.69 -4.02 28.14
N SER A 217 2.45 -4.21 28.60
CA SER A 217 2.15 -4.60 29.98
C SER A 217 1.99 -6.11 30.15
N VAL A 218 1.44 -6.82 29.16
CA VAL A 218 1.22 -8.26 29.25
C VAL A 218 2.54 -8.98 28.92
N LYS A 219 3.21 -9.48 29.95
CA LYS A 219 4.39 -10.34 29.80
C LYS A 219 3.94 -11.74 29.37
N LEU A 220 3.75 -11.95 28.08
CA LEU A 220 3.45 -13.27 27.53
C LEU A 220 4.69 -14.15 27.64
N GLY A 221 4.51 -15.39 28.09
CA GLY A 221 5.60 -16.35 28.30
C GLY A 221 6.24 -16.90 27.03
N TYR A 222 5.64 -16.65 25.86
CA TYR A 222 6.13 -17.08 24.54
C TYR A 222 5.99 -15.96 23.52
N ASP A 223 7.07 -15.67 22.79
CA ASP A 223 7.11 -14.62 21.76
C ASP A 223 6.03 -14.77 20.68
N GLY A 224 5.68 -16.03 20.34
CA GLY A 224 4.63 -16.33 19.36
C GLY A 224 3.23 -15.85 19.77
N LEU A 225 2.95 -15.70 21.08
CA LEU A 225 1.66 -15.21 21.54
C LEU A 225 1.46 -13.72 21.24
N TYR A 226 2.53 -12.92 21.13
CA TYR A 226 2.42 -11.52 20.68
C TYR A 226 1.97 -11.43 19.21
N LEU A 227 2.39 -12.38 18.37
CA LEU A 227 1.94 -12.48 16.97
C LEU A 227 0.45 -12.84 16.90
N VAL A 228 -0.01 -13.77 17.75
CA VAL A 228 -1.43 -14.12 17.84
C VAL A 228 -2.24 -12.92 18.35
N PHE A 229 -1.75 -12.22 19.38
CA PHE A 229 -2.41 -11.06 19.97
C PHE A 229 -2.64 -9.95 18.94
N ILE A 230 -1.60 -9.55 18.19
CA ILE A 230 -1.75 -8.52 17.17
C ILE A 230 -2.67 -8.98 16.04
N THR A 231 -2.58 -10.25 15.65
CA THR A 231 -3.45 -10.82 14.61
C THR A 231 -4.92 -10.77 15.02
N ALA A 232 -5.25 -11.09 16.27
CA ALA A 232 -6.62 -10.99 16.79
C ALA A 232 -7.09 -9.53 16.98
N SER A 233 -6.15 -8.62 17.26
CA SER A 233 -6.47 -7.21 17.55
C SER A 233 -7.01 -6.46 16.33
N VAL A 234 -6.53 -6.75 15.12
CA VAL A 234 -6.96 -6.08 13.87
C VAL A 234 -8.47 -6.27 13.60
N PRO A 235 -9.01 -7.50 13.49
CA PRO A 235 -10.45 -7.70 13.31
C PRO A 235 -11.26 -7.26 14.52
N PHE A 236 -10.69 -7.30 15.74
CA PHE A 236 -11.34 -6.76 16.93
C PHE A 236 -11.58 -5.25 16.83
N ILE A 237 -10.57 -4.46 16.42
CA ILE A 237 -10.73 -3.02 16.20
C ILE A 237 -11.83 -2.76 15.18
N TYR A 238 -11.80 -3.47 14.05
CA TYR A 238 -12.81 -3.34 13.00
C TYR A 238 -14.21 -3.61 13.56
N ALA A 239 -14.42 -4.80 14.15
CA ALA A 239 -15.72 -5.24 14.62
C ALA A 239 -16.30 -4.30 15.69
N VAL A 240 -15.51 -3.97 16.72
CA VAL A 240 -15.97 -3.08 17.80
C VAL A 240 -16.34 -1.71 17.24
N THR A 241 -15.52 -1.14 16.35
CA THR A 241 -15.82 0.15 15.73
C THR A 241 -17.11 0.11 14.92
N THR A 242 -17.34 -0.95 14.14
CA THR A 242 -18.56 -1.10 13.34
C THR A 242 -19.82 -1.25 14.21
N VAL A 243 -19.72 -1.89 15.38
CA VAL A 243 -20.83 -1.97 16.35
C VAL A 243 -21.22 -0.57 16.87
N PHE A 244 -20.25 0.32 17.06
CA PHE A 244 -20.49 1.73 17.40
C PHE A 244 -20.87 2.60 16.20
N GLN A 245 -21.18 2.00 15.05
CA GLN A 245 -21.54 2.69 13.80
C GLN A 245 -20.44 3.63 13.26
N GLY A 246 -19.18 3.35 13.62
CA GLY A 246 -18.02 4.03 13.07
C GLY A 246 -17.43 3.31 11.86
N ASN A 247 -16.55 3.99 11.14
CA ASN A 247 -15.84 3.39 10.02
C ASN A 247 -14.72 2.47 10.53
N GLY A 248 -14.96 1.17 10.51
CA GLY A 248 -14.00 0.16 10.98
C GLY A 248 -12.68 0.17 10.21
N PHE A 249 -12.69 0.43 8.91
CA PHE A 249 -11.47 0.51 8.10
C PHE A 249 -10.61 1.71 8.50
N LEU A 250 -11.24 2.87 8.73
CA LEU A 250 -10.57 4.06 9.25
C LEU A 250 -9.96 3.82 10.63
N ALA A 251 -10.70 3.16 11.53
CA ALA A 251 -10.23 2.85 12.86
C ALA A 251 -9.00 1.95 12.84
N VAL A 252 -9.01 0.90 12.01
CA VAL A 252 -7.88 -0.02 11.85
C VAL A 252 -6.65 0.69 11.29
N TYR A 253 -6.81 1.55 10.28
CA TYR A 253 -5.71 2.34 9.72
C TYR A 253 -5.08 3.27 10.78
N ILE A 254 -5.91 4.00 11.53
CA ILE A 254 -5.44 4.90 12.60
C ILE A 254 -4.78 4.11 13.73
N ALA A 255 -5.35 2.97 14.13
CA ALA A 255 -4.74 2.09 15.13
C ALA A 255 -3.36 1.61 14.66
N GLY A 256 -3.21 1.26 13.38
CA GLY A 256 -1.93 0.93 12.75
C GLY A 256 -0.90 2.06 12.89
N ILE A 257 -1.29 3.31 12.59
CA ILE A 257 -0.42 4.50 12.76
C ILE A 257 0.01 4.68 14.22
N ILE A 258 -0.92 4.54 15.17
CA ILE A 258 -0.65 4.72 16.59
C ILE A 258 0.31 3.64 17.10
N VAL A 259 0.09 2.38 16.75
CA VAL A 259 0.99 1.27 17.12
C VAL A 259 2.34 1.44 16.43
N GLY A 260 2.36 1.80 15.15
CA GLY A 260 3.56 2.01 14.33
C GLY A 260 4.44 3.16 14.80
N ARG A 261 3.85 4.23 15.33
CA ARG A 261 4.58 5.37 15.89
C ARG A 261 5.37 5.01 17.16
N ASN A 262 4.88 4.09 17.98
CA ASN A 262 5.45 3.82 19.29
C ASN A 262 6.47 2.67 19.26
N LYS A 263 7.33 2.62 20.28
CA LYS A 263 8.19 1.46 20.55
C LYS A 263 7.38 0.43 21.34
N PHE A 264 7.47 -0.83 20.95
CA PHE A 264 6.82 -1.95 21.65
C PHE A 264 7.62 -3.25 21.48
N ILE A 265 7.36 -4.21 22.36
CA ILE A 265 8.09 -5.48 22.44
C ILE A 265 7.95 -6.24 21.11
N HIS A 266 9.06 -6.75 20.58
CA HIS A 266 9.14 -7.53 19.33
C HIS A 266 8.61 -6.82 18.06
N LYS A 267 8.57 -5.48 18.02
CA LYS A 267 8.06 -4.69 16.88
C LYS A 267 8.52 -5.19 15.50
N LYS A 268 9.83 -5.42 15.32
CA LYS A 268 10.37 -5.91 14.04
C LYS A 268 9.88 -7.32 13.68
N SER A 269 9.75 -8.21 14.66
CA SER A 269 9.24 -9.57 14.44
C SER A 269 7.77 -9.56 14.03
N ILE A 270 6.96 -8.79 14.76
CA ILE A 270 5.54 -8.57 14.46
C ILE A 270 5.35 -7.96 13.08
N PHE A 271 6.16 -6.94 12.75
CA PHE A 271 6.14 -6.31 11.45
C PHE A 271 6.41 -7.31 10.31
N ARG A 272 7.51 -8.08 10.40
CA ARG A 272 7.85 -9.10 9.38
C ARG A 272 6.78 -10.17 9.25
N PHE A 273 6.24 -10.64 10.37
CA PHE A 273 5.15 -11.60 10.37
C PHE A 273 3.89 -11.04 9.71
N LEU A 274 3.44 -9.84 10.11
CA LEU A 274 2.26 -9.20 9.53
C LEU A 274 2.44 -8.91 8.04
N ASN A 275 3.63 -8.52 7.60
CA ASN A 275 3.94 -8.33 6.19
C ASN A 275 3.74 -9.64 5.40
N GLY A 276 4.33 -10.75 5.88
CA GLY A 276 4.11 -12.07 5.28
C GLY A 276 2.65 -12.54 5.34
N TYR A 277 1.95 -12.24 6.44
CA TYR A 277 0.54 -12.57 6.61
C TYR A 277 -0.36 -11.80 5.64
N VAL A 278 -0.13 -10.50 5.46
CA VAL A 278 -0.82 -9.67 4.47
C VAL A 278 -0.60 -10.19 3.05
N TRP A 279 0.61 -10.66 2.71
CA TRP A 279 0.86 -11.32 1.42
C TRP A 279 -0.04 -12.54 1.20
N ILE A 280 -0.17 -13.41 2.21
CA ILE A 280 -1.05 -14.59 2.12
C ILE A 280 -2.50 -14.15 1.89
N LEU A 281 -2.97 -13.16 2.66
CA LEU A 281 -4.33 -12.62 2.52
C LEU A 281 -4.57 -11.97 1.15
N GLN A 282 -3.61 -11.19 0.66
CA GLN A 282 -3.67 -10.56 -0.67
C GLN A 282 -3.74 -11.62 -1.77
N ILE A 283 -2.87 -12.63 -1.74
CA ILE A 283 -2.89 -13.73 -2.71
C ILE A 283 -4.25 -14.43 -2.69
N GLY A 284 -4.72 -14.86 -1.51
CA GLY A 284 -6.01 -15.54 -1.37
C GLY A 284 -7.17 -14.70 -1.90
N MET A 285 -7.19 -13.40 -1.58
CA MET A 285 -8.21 -12.46 -2.05
C MET A 285 -8.18 -12.25 -3.57
N PHE A 286 -7.02 -12.01 -4.18
CA PHE A 286 -6.93 -11.82 -5.64
C PHE A 286 -7.25 -13.10 -6.41
N LEU A 287 -6.89 -14.27 -5.88
CA LEU A 287 -7.31 -15.56 -6.45
C LEU A 287 -8.83 -15.70 -6.40
N CYS A 288 -9.45 -15.43 -5.24
CA CYS A 288 -10.89 -15.49 -5.06
C CYS A 288 -11.63 -14.52 -5.99
N PHE A 289 -11.14 -13.29 -6.15
CA PHE A 289 -11.73 -12.34 -7.08
C PHE A 289 -11.53 -12.71 -8.55
N GLY A 290 -10.40 -13.33 -8.90
CA GLY A 290 -10.22 -13.88 -10.24
C GLY A 290 -11.25 -14.98 -10.55
N LEU A 291 -11.60 -15.82 -9.57
CA LEU A 291 -12.62 -16.86 -9.73
C LEU A 291 -14.04 -16.31 -9.94
N LEU A 292 -14.36 -15.14 -9.36
CA LEU A 292 -15.67 -14.48 -9.52
C LEU A 292 -15.90 -13.86 -10.91
N VAL A 293 -14.84 -13.72 -11.69
CA VAL A 293 -14.90 -12.94 -12.93
C VAL A 293 -15.25 -13.85 -14.10
N TYR A 294 -16.19 -13.37 -14.92
CA TYR A 294 -16.57 -14.00 -16.18
C TYR A 294 -16.00 -13.20 -17.36
N PRO A 295 -14.81 -13.55 -17.88
CA PRO A 295 -14.22 -12.94 -19.07
C PRO A 295 -15.18 -12.79 -20.25
N SER A 296 -16.08 -13.75 -20.47
CA SER A 296 -17.09 -13.71 -21.54
C SER A 296 -18.01 -12.48 -21.43
N ARG A 297 -18.38 -12.07 -20.20
CA ARG A 297 -19.21 -10.89 -19.95
C ARG A 297 -18.44 -9.58 -20.18
N MET A 298 -17.11 -9.59 -20.07
CA MET A 298 -16.28 -8.40 -20.32
C MET A 298 -16.27 -7.98 -21.78
N ALA A 299 -16.46 -8.92 -22.70
CA ALA A 299 -16.51 -8.63 -24.14
C ALA A 299 -17.67 -7.69 -24.53
N ASN A 300 -18.70 -7.56 -23.69
CA ASN A 300 -19.79 -6.59 -23.91
C ASN A 300 -19.56 -5.26 -23.18
N ILE A 301 -18.69 -5.24 -22.17
CA ILE A 301 -18.50 -4.12 -21.23
C ILE A 301 -17.19 -3.36 -21.49
N TRP A 302 -16.30 -3.88 -22.35
CA TRP A 302 -14.99 -3.26 -22.59
C TRP A 302 -15.08 -1.81 -23.08
N VAL A 303 -16.07 -1.44 -23.91
CA VAL A 303 -16.23 -0.05 -24.37
C VAL A 303 -16.62 0.87 -23.21
N PRO A 304 -17.73 0.62 -22.46
CA PRO A 304 -18.04 1.40 -21.27
C PRO A 304 -16.91 1.44 -20.24
N GLY A 305 -16.31 0.29 -19.93
CA GLY A 305 -15.25 0.17 -18.95
C GLY A 305 -14.00 0.95 -19.35
N LEU A 306 -13.58 0.88 -20.61
CA LEU A 306 -12.44 1.64 -21.12
C LEU A 306 -12.72 3.14 -21.07
N LEU A 307 -13.91 3.57 -21.49
CA LEU A 307 -14.28 4.99 -21.47
C LEU A 307 -14.28 5.54 -20.03
N ILE A 308 -14.87 4.82 -19.09
CA ILE A 308 -14.89 5.20 -17.67
C ILE A 308 -13.47 5.23 -17.09
N GLY A 309 -12.64 4.23 -17.42
CA GLY A 309 -11.23 4.20 -17.00
C GLY A 309 -10.44 5.40 -17.55
N VAL A 310 -10.60 5.73 -18.83
CA VAL A 310 -9.95 6.90 -19.45
C VAL A 310 -10.42 8.21 -18.81
N LEU A 311 -11.73 8.37 -18.59
CA LEU A 311 -12.27 9.56 -17.92
C LEU A 311 -11.77 9.70 -16.49
N LEU A 312 -11.68 8.59 -15.75
CA LEU A 312 -11.13 8.57 -14.41
C LEU A 312 -9.66 9.04 -14.40
N ILE A 313 -8.83 8.44 -15.27
CA ILE A 313 -7.38 8.64 -15.28
C ILE A 313 -7.00 10.01 -15.83
N LEU A 314 -7.60 10.43 -16.95
CA LEU A 314 -7.20 11.65 -17.67
C LEU A 314 -7.99 12.89 -17.25
N PHE A 315 -9.15 12.74 -16.62
CA PHE A 315 -10.01 13.87 -16.28
C PHE A 315 -10.39 13.95 -14.81
N ALA A 316 -11.18 13.00 -14.30
CA ALA A 316 -11.75 13.10 -12.96
C ALA A 316 -10.66 13.20 -11.88
N ARG A 317 -9.62 12.36 -11.98
CA ARG A 317 -8.52 12.33 -11.02
C ARG A 317 -7.63 13.58 -11.11
N PRO A 318 -7.12 14.02 -12.29
CA PRO A 318 -6.40 15.29 -12.40
C PRO A 318 -7.21 16.48 -11.88
N VAL A 319 -8.47 16.63 -12.27
CA VAL A 319 -9.30 17.74 -11.80
C VAL A 319 -9.44 17.70 -10.28
N ALA A 320 -9.74 16.54 -9.69
CA ALA A 320 -9.85 16.40 -8.23
C ALA A 320 -8.55 16.70 -7.48
N VAL A 321 -7.39 16.25 -7.99
CA VAL A 321 -6.07 16.54 -7.39
C VAL A 321 -5.74 18.02 -7.47
N PHE A 322 -5.98 18.67 -8.62
CA PHE A 322 -5.71 20.10 -8.75
C PHE A 322 -6.63 20.93 -7.87
N LEU A 323 -7.93 20.61 -7.81
CA LEU A 323 -8.90 21.29 -6.95
C LEU A 323 -8.58 21.12 -5.45
N SER A 324 -8.26 19.90 -5.02
CA SER A 324 -7.90 19.63 -3.61
C SER A 324 -6.58 20.30 -3.19
N LEU A 325 -5.67 20.56 -4.14
CA LEU A 325 -4.38 21.20 -3.91
C LEU A 325 -4.28 22.66 -4.40
N LEU A 326 -5.40 23.35 -4.65
CA LEU A 326 -5.39 24.75 -5.14
C LEU A 326 -4.55 25.69 -4.26
N ARG A 327 -4.65 25.54 -2.94
CA ARG A 327 -3.97 26.38 -1.95
C ARG A 327 -2.62 25.83 -1.48
N VAL A 328 -2.09 24.79 -2.14
CA VAL A 328 -0.82 24.14 -1.77
C VAL A 328 0.24 24.45 -2.82
N LYS A 329 1.39 24.94 -2.34
CA LYS A 329 2.59 25.24 -3.16
C LYS A 329 3.33 23.93 -3.51
N LEU A 330 2.75 23.14 -4.40
CA LEU A 330 3.36 21.97 -5.01
C LEU A 330 3.63 22.24 -6.50
N PRO A 331 4.81 21.87 -7.05
CA PRO A 331 5.08 21.99 -8.48
C PRO A 331 4.01 21.28 -9.32
N ILE A 332 3.68 21.85 -10.48
CA ILE A 332 2.67 21.27 -11.39
C ILE A 332 3.05 19.85 -11.81
N LYS A 333 4.35 19.61 -12.05
CA LYS A 333 4.90 18.28 -12.37
C LYS A 333 4.58 17.25 -11.28
N GLU A 334 4.68 17.64 -10.01
CA GLU A 334 4.34 16.77 -8.88
C GLU A 334 2.84 16.53 -8.79
N LYS A 335 2.00 17.56 -9.00
CA LYS A 335 0.53 17.40 -9.04
C LYS A 335 0.08 16.47 -10.18
N LEU A 336 0.68 16.61 -11.36
CA LEU A 336 0.43 15.72 -12.50
C LEU A 336 0.87 14.29 -12.19
N PHE A 337 2.03 14.12 -11.57
CA PHE A 337 2.52 12.80 -11.15
C PHE A 337 1.59 12.15 -10.11
N ILE A 338 1.18 12.87 -9.06
CA ILE A 338 0.21 12.40 -8.07
C ILE A 338 -1.14 12.03 -8.73
N SER A 339 -1.55 12.79 -9.73
CA SER A 339 -2.77 12.50 -10.50
C SER A 339 -2.65 11.18 -11.29
N TRP A 340 -1.49 10.95 -11.92
CA TRP A 340 -1.20 9.76 -12.71
C TRP A 340 -0.99 8.51 -11.86
N VAL A 341 -0.42 8.64 -10.67
CA VAL A 341 -0.04 7.51 -9.81
C VAL A 341 -1.24 6.91 -9.04
N GLY A 342 -2.43 7.49 -9.16
CA GLY A 342 -3.67 6.94 -8.59
C GLY A 342 -4.12 5.64 -9.27
N LEU A 343 -3.34 4.56 -9.12
CA LEU A 343 -3.67 3.22 -9.58
C LEU A 343 -4.85 2.66 -8.81
N ARG A 344 -5.71 1.94 -9.51
CA ARG A 344 -6.82 1.21 -8.91
C ARG A 344 -6.35 -0.21 -8.65
N GLY A 345 -6.46 -0.66 -7.41
CA GLY A 345 -5.95 -1.96 -6.97
C GLY A 345 -7.04 -2.79 -6.32
N ALA A 346 -6.70 -3.43 -5.20
CA ALA A 346 -7.57 -4.36 -4.48
C ALA A 346 -8.88 -3.72 -4.00
N SER A 347 -8.80 -2.54 -3.39
CA SER A 347 -9.91 -1.89 -2.68
C SER A 347 -11.16 -1.70 -3.56
N PRO A 348 -11.08 -1.13 -4.77
CA PRO A 348 -12.23 -1.07 -5.70
C PRO A 348 -12.85 -2.44 -6.01
N ILE A 349 -12.07 -3.50 -6.18
CA ILE A 349 -12.60 -4.84 -6.45
C ILE A 349 -13.42 -5.34 -5.25
N ILE A 350 -12.91 -5.15 -4.03
CA ILE A 350 -13.62 -5.50 -2.80
C ILE A 350 -14.93 -4.71 -2.73
N LEU A 351 -14.88 -3.41 -2.95
CA LEU A 351 -16.05 -2.53 -2.88
C LEU A 351 -17.11 -2.87 -3.93
N ALA A 352 -16.69 -3.34 -5.10
CA ALA A 352 -17.59 -3.81 -6.15
C ALA A 352 -18.39 -5.07 -5.76
N THR A 353 -17.93 -5.84 -4.76
CA THR A 353 -18.70 -6.99 -4.24
C THR A 353 -19.89 -6.56 -3.38
N PHE A 354 -19.89 -5.34 -2.83
CA PHE A 354 -20.92 -4.90 -1.89
C PHE A 354 -22.30 -4.73 -2.57
N PRO A 355 -22.43 -4.03 -3.72
CA PRO A 355 -23.72 -3.88 -4.40
C PRO A 355 -24.31 -5.22 -4.86
N ILE A 356 -23.47 -6.08 -5.41
CA ILE A 356 -23.91 -7.39 -5.93
C ILE A 356 -24.29 -8.35 -4.80
N ALA A 357 -23.55 -8.36 -3.68
CA ALA A 357 -23.89 -9.17 -2.51
C ALA A 357 -25.19 -8.71 -1.83
N GLN A 358 -25.52 -7.42 -1.92
CA GLN A 358 -26.81 -6.87 -1.46
C GLN A 358 -27.96 -7.06 -2.46
N GLY A 359 -27.70 -7.66 -3.62
CA GLY A 359 -28.72 -7.93 -4.64
C GLY A 359 -29.23 -6.67 -5.36
N LEU A 360 -28.41 -5.60 -5.44
CA LEU A 360 -28.79 -4.41 -6.22
C LEU A 360 -28.96 -4.77 -7.69
N VAL A 361 -29.99 -4.23 -8.35
CA VAL A 361 -30.36 -4.52 -9.75
C VAL A 361 -29.17 -4.38 -10.72
N TRP A 362 -28.37 -3.33 -10.54
CA TRP A 362 -27.21 -3.04 -11.38
C TRP A 362 -25.89 -3.62 -10.82
N GLY A 363 -25.93 -4.40 -9.74
CA GLY A 363 -24.74 -4.91 -9.04
C GLY A 363 -23.79 -5.70 -9.94
N ASP A 364 -24.33 -6.59 -10.79
CA ASP A 364 -23.53 -7.37 -11.75
C ASP A 364 -22.80 -6.48 -12.76
N LEU A 365 -23.50 -5.51 -13.34
CA LEU A 365 -22.92 -4.56 -14.30
C LEU A 365 -21.81 -3.71 -13.63
N LEU A 366 -22.09 -3.18 -12.44
CA LEU A 366 -21.12 -2.38 -11.68
C LEU A 366 -19.86 -3.19 -11.37
N PHE A 367 -20.01 -4.46 -10.95
CA PHE A 367 -18.88 -5.34 -10.64
C PHE A 367 -17.95 -5.51 -11.85
N HIS A 368 -18.51 -5.85 -13.01
CA HIS A 368 -17.73 -6.07 -14.22
C HIS A 368 -17.07 -4.79 -14.76
N ILE A 369 -17.76 -3.64 -14.68
CA ILE A 369 -17.17 -2.35 -15.06
C ILE A 369 -15.99 -2.00 -14.15
N VAL A 370 -16.17 -2.08 -12.82
CA VAL A 370 -15.11 -1.77 -11.85
C VAL A 370 -13.90 -2.66 -12.08
N PHE A 371 -14.13 -3.95 -12.25
CA PHE A 371 -13.05 -4.89 -12.50
C PHE A 371 -12.29 -4.54 -13.78
N PHE A 372 -13.00 -4.22 -14.86
CA PHE A 372 -12.36 -3.80 -16.11
C PHE A 372 -11.53 -2.51 -15.93
N VAL A 373 -12.06 -1.52 -15.21
CA VAL A 373 -11.32 -0.27 -14.88
C VAL A 373 -10.05 -0.58 -14.08
N VAL A 374 -10.12 -1.50 -13.11
CA VAL A 374 -8.96 -1.94 -12.33
C VAL A 374 -7.92 -2.64 -13.20
N LEU A 375 -8.35 -3.55 -14.09
CA LEU A 375 -7.44 -4.20 -15.06
C LEU A 375 -6.72 -3.18 -15.95
N VAL A 376 -7.47 -2.24 -16.54
CA VAL A 376 -6.90 -1.17 -17.38
C VAL A 376 -5.92 -0.32 -16.59
N SER A 377 -6.25 0.03 -15.34
CA SER A 377 -5.37 0.81 -14.47
C SER A 377 -4.07 0.04 -14.17
N LEU A 378 -4.14 -1.23 -13.76
CA LEU A 378 -2.94 -1.98 -13.42
C LEU A 378 -2.07 -2.30 -14.65
N LEU A 379 -2.68 -2.64 -15.79
CA LEU A 379 -1.95 -3.01 -17.01
C LEU A 379 -1.39 -1.81 -17.77
N ILE A 380 -2.22 -0.79 -18.03
CA ILE A 380 -1.85 0.34 -18.88
C ILE A 380 -1.26 1.46 -18.04
N GLN A 381 -1.99 1.95 -17.04
CA GLN A 381 -1.54 3.08 -16.24
C GLN A 381 -0.32 2.68 -15.40
N GLY A 382 -0.30 1.49 -14.80
CA GLY A 382 0.79 0.95 -14.00
C GLY A 382 2.11 0.82 -14.76
N SER A 383 2.08 0.16 -15.93
CA SER A 383 3.28 0.00 -16.77
C SER A 383 3.85 1.32 -17.29
N LEU A 384 3.03 2.38 -17.37
CA LEU A 384 3.43 3.72 -17.79
C LEU A 384 3.98 4.59 -16.65
N ILE A 385 3.84 4.20 -15.37
CA ILE A 385 4.27 5.02 -14.24
C ILE A 385 5.76 5.41 -14.31
N PRO A 386 6.72 4.48 -14.53
CA PRO A 386 8.14 4.85 -14.57
C PRO A 386 8.45 5.81 -15.73
N LYS A 387 7.82 5.62 -16.89
CA LYS A 387 7.97 6.49 -18.06
C LYS A 387 7.43 7.90 -17.78
N VAL A 388 6.26 8.00 -17.16
CA VAL A 388 5.66 9.29 -16.79
C VAL A 388 6.51 10.00 -15.73
N ALA A 389 7.06 9.27 -14.75
CA ALA A 389 7.98 9.82 -13.77
C ALA A 389 9.24 10.41 -14.44
N GLN A 390 9.78 9.71 -15.44
CA GLN A 390 10.93 10.18 -16.23
C GLN A 390 10.57 11.40 -17.09
N TRP A 391 9.44 11.38 -17.81
CA TRP A 391 8.99 12.49 -18.66
C TRP A 391 8.72 13.77 -17.86
N LEU A 392 8.16 13.63 -16.66
CA LEU A 392 7.94 14.76 -15.76
C LEU A 392 9.22 15.22 -15.05
N GLY A 393 10.32 14.46 -15.15
CA GLY A 393 11.59 14.76 -14.47
C GLY A 393 11.49 14.63 -12.95
N ILE A 394 10.67 13.70 -12.45
CA ILE A 394 10.49 13.42 -11.03
C ILE A 394 11.60 12.50 -10.50
N LEU A 395 12.07 11.56 -11.33
CA LEU A 395 13.10 10.61 -10.95
C LEU A 395 14.42 11.36 -10.71
N LYS A 396 14.92 11.28 -9.48
CA LYS A 396 16.27 11.72 -9.16
C LYS A 396 17.23 10.59 -9.53
N LYS A 397 17.85 10.68 -10.70
CA LYS A 397 19.07 9.90 -10.96
C LYS A 397 20.14 10.42 -10.02
N ASP A 398 20.43 9.66 -8.97
CA ASP A 398 21.68 9.82 -8.24
C ASP A 398 22.77 9.09 -9.05
N PRO A 399 23.66 9.80 -9.77
CA PRO A 399 24.61 9.17 -10.69
C PRO A 399 25.63 8.26 -9.99
N ASP A 400 25.79 8.43 -8.67
CA ASP A 400 26.82 7.78 -7.86
C ASP A 400 26.29 6.60 -7.02
N ARG A 401 24.98 6.31 -7.07
CA ARG A 401 24.36 5.34 -6.18
C ARG A 401 24.39 3.92 -6.73
N LYS A 402 25.58 3.30 -6.78
CA LYS A 402 25.71 1.83 -6.77
C LYS A 402 25.89 1.37 -5.33
N ILE A 403 24.81 1.29 -4.57
CA ILE A 403 24.89 0.73 -3.20
C ILE A 403 24.47 -0.73 -3.26
N TYR A 404 25.45 -1.63 -3.22
CA TYR A 404 25.23 -3.02 -2.82
C TYR A 404 25.03 -3.01 -1.30
N HIS A 405 23.78 -2.95 -0.84
CA HIS A 405 23.46 -3.19 0.57
C HIS A 405 23.53 -4.71 0.82
N PRO A 406 24.36 -5.21 1.75
CA PRO A 406 24.11 -6.51 2.33
C PRO A 406 22.82 -6.40 3.13
N THR A 407 21.76 -7.04 2.63
CA THR A 407 20.34 -6.86 3.00
C THR A 407 19.99 -7.10 4.47
N ASP A 408 20.96 -7.48 5.31
CA ASP A 408 20.75 -8.01 6.65
C ASP A 408 21.33 -7.15 7.80
N PHE A 409 22.15 -6.14 7.52
CA PHE A 409 22.80 -5.35 8.59
C PHE A 409 21.92 -4.25 9.20
N ASP A 410 20.99 -3.66 8.44
CA ASP A 410 20.10 -2.59 8.92
C ASP A 410 19.11 -3.05 10.01
N ASN A 411 18.97 -4.37 10.20
CA ASN A 411 17.95 -4.97 11.05
C ASN A 411 18.40 -5.27 12.48
N ILE A 412 19.68 -5.11 12.81
CA ILE A 412 20.22 -5.41 14.14
C ILE A 412 20.18 -4.15 15.01
N GLU A 413 19.42 -4.17 16.11
CA GLU A 413 19.47 -3.13 17.13
C GLU A 413 20.61 -3.42 18.11
N PHE A 414 21.51 -2.46 18.29
CA PHE A 414 22.56 -2.50 19.31
C PHE A 414 22.22 -1.45 20.38
N PRO A 415 21.73 -1.83 21.58
CA PRO A 415 21.37 -0.85 22.60
C PRO A 415 22.54 0.07 22.97
N GLY A 416 22.41 1.38 22.70
CA GLY A 416 23.46 2.39 22.94
C GLY A 416 24.58 2.41 21.89
N MET A 417 24.42 1.70 20.78
CA MET A 417 25.32 1.75 19.63
C MET A 417 24.54 1.87 18.32
N THR A 418 25.12 2.56 17.37
CA THR A 418 24.60 2.72 16.02
C THR A 418 25.53 1.99 15.07
N LEU A 419 24.94 1.18 14.18
CA LEU A 419 25.60 0.72 12.98
C LEU A 419 25.24 1.70 11.86
N GLN A 420 26.24 2.35 11.27
CA GLN A 420 26.04 3.32 10.20
C GLN A 420 26.87 2.94 8.97
N GLU A 421 26.24 3.07 7.80
CA GLU A 421 26.91 3.03 6.51
C GLU A 421 27.48 4.42 6.18
N LEU A 422 28.77 4.48 5.87
CA LEU A 422 29.47 5.71 5.49
C LEU A 422 30.10 5.52 4.10
N ILE A 423 29.77 6.43 3.18
CA ILE A 423 30.40 6.48 1.86
C ILE A 423 31.63 7.37 1.97
N VAL A 424 32.78 6.90 1.49
CA VAL A 424 34.03 7.67 1.44
C VAL A 424 34.04 8.54 0.17
N PRO A 425 33.98 9.88 0.28
CA PRO A 425 34.12 10.75 -0.89
C PRO A 425 35.49 10.58 -1.56
N TYR A 426 35.55 10.71 -2.88
CA TYR A 426 36.81 10.63 -3.65
C TYR A 426 37.86 11.67 -3.24
N ASN A 427 37.43 12.79 -2.65
CA ASN A 427 38.27 13.89 -2.19
C ASN A 427 38.51 13.88 -0.67
N SER A 428 38.20 12.77 0.01
CA SER A 428 38.35 12.69 1.46
C SER A 428 39.82 12.58 1.87
N SER A 429 40.18 13.23 2.98
CA SER A 429 41.51 13.25 3.60
C SER A 429 41.99 11.89 4.13
N ILE A 430 41.10 10.90 4.13
CA ILE A 430 41.39 9.50 4.51
C ILE A 430 41.61 8.58 3.31
N VAL A 431 41.46 9.07 2.07
CA VAL A 431 41.75 8.29 0.86
C VAL A 431 43.23 7.89 0.85
N ASP A 432 43.48 6.64 0.49
CA ASP A 432 44.78 5.96 0.43
C ASP A 432 45.51 5.78 1.78
N LYS A 433 44.87 6.16 2.90
CA LYS A 433 45.37 5.84 4.24
C LYS A 433 44.97 4.44 4.68
N ALA A 434 45.85 3.79 5.44
CA ALA A 434 45.51 2.53 6.10
C ALA A 434 44.58 2.80 7.31
N LEU A 435 43.68 1.87 7.62
CA LEU A 435 42.73 2.04 8.73
C LEU A 435 43.41 2.35 10.08
N PHE A 436 44.60 1.80 10.35
CA PHE A 436 45.34 2.10 11.59
C PHE A 436 45.84 3.56 11.67
N GLU A 437 46.00 4.24 10.53
CA GLU A 437 46.43 5.64 10.45
C GLU A 437 45.28 6.61 10.69
N ILE A 438 44.04 6.13 10.56
CA ILE A 438 42.83 6.89 10.80
C ILE A 438 42.56 6.86 12.30
N LYS A 439 42.63 8.03 12.94
CA LYS A 439 42.33 8.17 14.37
C LYS A 439 40.83 8.04 14.61
N LEU A 440 40.38 6.80 14.78
CA LEU A 440 39.01 6.50 15.19
C LEU A 440 38.90 6.47 16.72
N PRO A 441 37.77 6.90 17.28
CA PRO A 441 37.51 6.78 18.71
C PRO A 441 37.51 5.32 19.17
N GLU A 442 37.95 5.05 20.40
CA GLU A 442 38.09 3.69 20.96
C GLU A 442 36.77 2.89 20.99
N GLN A 443 35.63 3.58 20.98
CA GLN A 443 34.29 2.98 21.03
C GLN A 443 33.67 2.83 19.63
N SER A 444 34.51 2.54 18.64
CA SER A 444 34.11 2.35 17.26
C SER A 444 34.84 1.19 16.59
N HIS A 445 34.17 0.52 15.66
CA HIS A 445 34.73 -0.59 14.91
C HIS A 445 34.20 -0.61 13.48
N ILE A 446 35.09 -0.82 12.52
CA ILE A 446 34.70 -1.02 11.11
C ILE A 446 34.48 -2.51 10.90
N LEU A 447 33.28 -2.89 10.48
CA LEU A 447 32.87 -4.28 10.29
C LEU A 447 33.17 -4.80 8.88
N LEU A 448 32.95 -3.96 7.88
CA LEU A 448 32.99 -4.34 6.47
C LEU A 448 33.34 -3.13 5.61
N ILE A 449 34.09 -3.37 4.53
CA ILE A 449 34.29 -2.39 3.46
C ILE A 449 33.79 -3.03 2.16
N ALA A 450 32.84 -2.41 1.48
CA ALA A 450 32.47 -2.77 0.12
C ALA A 450 33.18 -1.84 -0.86
N ARG A 451 33.85 -2.45 -1.85
CA ARG A 451 34.56 -1.78 -2.93
C ARG A 451 34.05 -2.30 -4.26
N GLY A 452 33.15 -1.55 -4.88
CA GLY A 452 32.43 -2.03 -6.07
C GLY A 452 31.62 -3.29 -5.76
N GLU A 453 31.97 -4.41 -6.37
CA GLU A 453 31.31 -5.71 -6.15
C GLU A 453 32.02 -6.61 -5.12
N GLN A 454 33.13 -6.16 -4.54
CA GLN A 454 33.92 -6.95 -3.60
C GLN A 454 33.68 -6.50 -2.15
N PHE A 455 33.51 -7.48 -1.26
CA PHE A 455 33.46 -7.26 0.18
C PHE A 455 34.79 -7.62 0.81
N LEU A 456 35.32 -6.71 1.61
CA LEU A 456 36.60 -6.83 2.30
C LEU A 456 36.34 -6.90 3.81
N ILE A 457 37.00 -7.85 4.47
CA ILE A 457 37.09 -7.88 5.93
C ILE A 457 38.21 -6.91 6.33
N PRO A 458 37.88 -5.80 7.01
CA PRO A 458 38.85 -4.77 7.33
C PRO A 458 39.88 -5.30 8.33
N SER A 459 41.14 -4.98 8.05
CA SER A 459 42.28 -5.14 8.96
C SER A 459 43.00 -3.80 9.10
N GLY A 460 43.86 -3.63 10.10
CA GLY A 460 44.57 -2.36 10.30
C GLY A 460 45.28 -1.84 9.04
N ASN A 461 45.84 -2.75 8.23
CA ASN A 461 46.58 -2.43 7.00
C ASN A 461 45.67 -2.21 5.78
N THR A 462 44.35 -2.35 5.93
CA THR A 462 43.42 -2.16 4.81
C THR A 462 43.40 -0.68 4.44
N GLN A 463 43.74 -0.37 3.19
CA GLN A 463 43.69 0.99 2.68
C GLN A 463 42.28 1.36 2.25
N VAL A 464 41.83 2.53 2.67
CA VAL A 464 40.54 3.11 2.27
C VAL A 464 40.69 3.79 0.92
N LYS A 465 39.77 3.55 -0.02
CA LYS A 465 39.75 4.19 -1.33
C LYS A 465 38.50 5.07 -1.49
N GLY A 466 38.61 6.06 -2.37
CA GLY A 466 37.46 6.87 -2.77
C GLY A 466 36.36 6.00 -3.38
N GLY A 467 35.12 6.21 -2.95
CA GLY A 467 33.97 5.41 -3.35
C GLY A 467 33.78 4.10 -2.56
N ASP A 468 34.62 3.80 -1.58
CA ASP A 468 34.37 2.69 -0.66
C ASP A 468 33.13 2.98 0.21
N VAL A 469 32.35 1.94 0.47
CA VAL A 469 31.23 1.95 1.42
C VAL A 469 31.64 1.21 2.67
N VAL A 470 31.60 1.88 3.81
CA VAL A 470 32.18 1.40 5.08
C VAL A 470 31.09 1.27 6.13
N TRP A 471 30.96 0.08 6.71
CA TRP A 471 30.04 -0.17 7.82
C TRP A 471 30.76 0.02 9.15
N VAL A 472 30.32 1.00 9.93
CA VAL A 472 30.89 1.35 11.23
C VAL A 472 29.89 1.11 12.34
N LEU A 473 30.26 0.31 13.32
CA LEU A 473 29.54 0.16 14.58
C LEU A 473 30.21 1.04 15.64
N ALA A 474 29.49 1.99 16.22
CA ALA A 474 30.01 2.86 17.27
C ALA A 474 28.93 3.27 18.27
N LYS A 475 29.29 3.78 19.44
CA LYS A 475 28.30 4.39 20.35
C LYS A 475 27.66 5.65 19.73
N ASP A 476 26.40 5.88 20.11
CA ASP A 476 25.56 6.94 19.54
C ASP A 476 26.16 8.35 19.69
N ASP A 477 26.85 8.60 20.81
CA ASP A 477 27.51 9.87 21.12
C ASP A 477 28.75 10.14 20.26
N VAL A 478 29.37 9.09 19.72
CA VAL A 478 30.65 9.17 19.01
C VAL A 478 30.47 9.11 17.48
N MET A 479 29.38 8.53 17.00
CA MET A 479 29.09 8.36 15.58
C MET A 479 29.17 9.66 14.74
N PRO A 480 28.67 10.83 15.21
CA PRO A 480 28.78 12.08 14.45
C PRO A 480 30.23 12.52 14.19
N THR A 481 31.14 12.19 15.12
CA THR A 481 32.57 12.50 14.98
C THR A 481 33.21 11.63 13.91
N ILE A 482 32.81 10.36 13.82
CA ILE A 482 33.30 9.43 12.79
C ILE A 482 32.82 9.88 11.41
N GLY A 483 31.54 10.23 11.27
CA GLY A 483 31.02 10.76 10.01
C GLY A 483 31.81 11.98 9.51
N LYS A 484 32.19 12.89 10.42
CA LYS A 484 33.05 14.03 10.08
C LYS A 484 34.45 13.60 9.61
N THR A 485 35.07 12.62 10.26
CA THR A 485 36.40 12.12 9.85
C THR A 485 36.37 11.50 8.45
N PHE A 486 35.32 10.74 8.13
CA PHE A 486 35.18 10.09 6.81
C PHE A 486 34.82 11.07 5.70
N MET A 487 34.10 12.15 6.01
CA MET A 487 33.71 13.19 5.05
C MET A 487 34.66 14.40 5.03
N ALA A 488 35.71 14.41 5.85
CA ALA A 488 36.66 15.52 5.91
C ALA A 488 37.43 15.61 4.59
N VAL A 489 37.18 16.69 3.84
CA VAL A 489 37.85 16.97 2.57
C VAL A 489 39.30 17.40 2.84
N ALA A 490 40.24 16.87 2.06
CA ALA A 490 41.66 17.22 2.12
C ALA A 490 41.93 18.66 1.66
#